data_AF-A0A969VBH7-F1
#
_entry.id   AF-A0A969VBH7-F1
#
_cell.length_a   1.000
_cell.length_b   1.000
_cell.length_c   1.000
_cell.angle_alpha   90.00
_cell.angle_beta   90.00
_cell.angle_gamma   90.00
#
_symmetry.space_group_name_H-M   'P 1'
#
loop_
_entity.id
_entity.type
_entity.pdbx_description
1 polymer ?
#
loop_
_entity_poly.entity_id
_entity_poly.type
_entity_poly.pdbx_seq_one_letter_code
_entity_poly.pdbx_strand_id
1 'polypeptide(L)'
;MVNIGGTFGFDFLLGARNSDTIRGLAGNDTIQGVGGNDLIFGDRDNDLLAGNEGADTIAGGQGSDTIYGGLGDDLINGDRGQDLLIGGEGKDLLTGGAGDDLFALEKTAAASSFDRADLITDFGSGNDKIVLTDGMKFSDLDISVLNNQTILKSKTANQYLALLSGVYNLSASNFISLFGGTDMGQLLPVAINTIIGDRPIGLEVARTPQAQAIGLMYRTEIPDDRGMFFPIEPARNVSFWMRNVFVELDMIFLREGVVQAIIPNVPPCLTENCPSYGPDVPVDGAIELRGGMAAQLGLKVGDRIPNLP
;
A
#
# COMPACT_ATOMS: atom_id res chain seq x y z
N MET A 1 24.15 -9.08 6.69
CA MET A 1 24.37 -7.75 7.27
C MET A 1 25.19 -6.92 6.32
N VAL A 2 24.46 -6.34 5.38
CA VAL A 2 24.87 -5.25 4.52
C VAL A 2 24.29 -3.96 5.13
N ASN A 3 25.03 -2.87 4.99
CA ASN A 3 24.54 -1.54 5.32
C ASN A 3 24.24 -0.83 4.00
N ILE A 4 22.98 -0.47 3.79
CA ILE A 4 22.45 0.14 2.56
C ILE A 4 21.95 1.53 2.95
N GLY A 5 22.44 2.55 2.25
CA GLY A 5 22.02 3.93 2.47
C GLY A 5 21.59 4.57 1.16
N GLY A 6 20.48 5.28 1.21
CA GLY A 6 20.02 6.19 0.16
C GLY A 6 20.80 7.49 0.12
N THR A 7 20.19 8.46 -0.54
CA THR A 7 20.67 9.81 -0.80
C THR A 7 19.75 10.81 -0.10
N PHE A 8 19.59 12.04 -0.62
CA PHE A 8 18.60 13.00 -0.06
C PHE A 8 17.44 13.23 -1.03
N GLY A 9 17.27 12.36 -2.02
CA GLY A 9 16.12 12.38 -2.92
C GLY A 9 15.52 10.98 -2.98
N PHE A 10 14.47 10.81 -3.80
CA PHE A 10 13.81 9.52 -3.98
C PHE A 10 14.83 8.40 -4.28
N ASP A 11 14.82 7.36 -3.46
CA ASP A 11 15.63 6.17 -3.60
C ASP A 11 14.78 4.90 -3.70
N PHE A 12 15.31 3.92 -4.44
CA PHE A 12 14.82 2.55 -4.41
C PHE A 12 15.90 1.67 -3.79
N LEU A 13 15.65 1.20 -2.57
CA LEU A 13 16.61 0.44 -1.78
C LEU A 13 16.11 -0.99 -1.63
N LEU A 14 16.97 -1.95 -2.01
CA LEU A 14 16.67 -3.37 -1.97
C LEU A 14 17.73 -4.10 -1.13
N GLY A 15 17.27 -4.77 -0.08
CA GLY A 15 18.04 -5.65 0.78
C GLY A 15 18.41 -6.98 0.10
N ALA A 16 19.06 -7.84 0.88
CA ALA A 16 19.47 -9.18 0.48
C ALA A 16 18.64 -10.23 1.23
N ARG A 17 19.00 -11.51 1.08
CA ARG A 17 18.35 -12.62 1.83
C ARG A 17 18.84 -12.77 3.28
N ASN A 18 19.67 -11.85 3.76
CA ASN A 18 20.19 -11.90 5.12
C ASN A 18 19.89 -10.57 5.79
N SER A 19 19.76 -10.56 7.11
CA SER A 19 19.59 -9.35 7.93
C SER A 19 20.47 -8.20 7.48
N ASP A 20 19.89 -7.05 7.19
CA ASP A 20 20.51 -5.84 6.69
C ASP A 20 20.15 -4.63 7.56
N THR A 21 20.83 -3.51 7.31
CA THR A 21 20.45 -2.21 7.85
C THR A 21 20.27 -1.28 6.66
N ILE A 22 19.08 -0.71 6.52
CA ILE A 22 18.70 0.09 5.36
C ILE A 22 18.19 1.46 5.84
N ARG A 23 18.69 2.54 5.24
CA ARG A 23 18.30 3.92 5.56
C ARG A 23 17.96 4.70 4.29
N GLY A 24 16.75 5.26 4.24
CA GLY A 24 16.28 6.16 3.17
C GLY A 24 16.97 7.53 3.22
N LEU A 25 16.91 8.17 4.39
CA LEU A 25 17.42 9.50 4.75
C LEU A 25 16.42 10.63 4.50
N ALA A 26 16.33 11.17 3.29
CA ALA A 26 15.36 12.21 2.96
C ALA A 26 14.94 12.04 1.52
N GLY A 27 13.73 12.49 1.21
CA GLY A 27 13.06 12.11 -0.03
C GLY A 27 12.10 10.96 0.22
N ASN A 28 11.13 10.82 -0.68
CA ASN A 28 10.10 9.81 -0.56
C ASN A 28 10.67 8.47 -1.04
N ASP A 29 11.07 7.58 -0.15
CA ASP A 29 11.85 6.41 -0.51
C ASP A 29 10.99 5.15 -0.62
N THR A 30 11.47 4.21 -1.43
CA THR A 30 10.93 2.86 -1.49
C THR A 30 11.97 1.88 -0.99
N ILE A 31 11.69 1.19 0.11
CA ILE A 31 12.63 0.30 0.78
C ILE A 31 12.05 -1.10 0.95
N GLN A 32 12.82 -2.12 0.55
CA GLN A 32 12.46 -3.53 0.72
C GLN A 32 13.61 -4.31 1.39
N GLY A 33 13.34 -4.95 2.53
CA GLY A 33 14.29 -5.82 3.24
C GLY A 33 14.62 -7.13 2.50
N VAL A 34 13.62 -7.68 1.79
CA VAL A 34 13.65 -8.96 1.07
C VAL A 34 13.67 -10.16 2.01
N GLY A 35 14.75 -10.41 2.74
CA GLY A 35 14.77 -11.52 3.67
C GLY A 35 15.80 -11.46 4.78
N GLY A 36 15.49 -12.11 5.90
CA GLY A 36 16.27 -12.01 7.12
C GLY A 36 15.71 -10.91 8.02
N ASN A 37 16.26 -10.78 9.22
CA ASN A 37 15.75 -9.79 10.18
C ASN A 37 16.42 -8.44 9.98
N ASP A 38 15.71 -7.49 9.39
CA ASP A 38 16.22 -6.22 8.90
C ASP A 38 15.97 -5.07 9.87
N LEU A 39 16.82 -4.04 9.78
CA LEU A 39 16.62 -2.74 10.41
C LEU A 39 16.37 -1.71 9.31
N ILE A 40 15.13 -1.25 9.17
CA ILE A 40 14.71 -0.34 8.10
C ILE A 40 14.31 1.01 8.69
N PHE A 41 14.85 2.09 8.12
CA PHE A 41 14.53 3.47 8.49
C PHE A 41 14.18 4.28 7.23
N GLY A 42 12.96 4.83 7.15
CA GLY A 42 12.58 5.81 6.13
C GLY A 42 13.25 7.17 6.36
N ASP A 43 13.28 7.59 7.62
CA ASP A 43 13.85 8.84 8.15
C ASP A 43 13.01 10.10 7.87
N ARG A 44 12.91 10.63 6.64
CA ARG A 44 12.15 11.88 6.36
C ARG A 44 11.42 11.79 5.03
N ASP A 45 10.34 12.57 4.97
CA ASP A 45 9.39 12.63 3.86
C ASP A 45 8.59 11.33 3.77
N ASN A 46 7.78 11.12 2.73
CA ASN A 46 6.79 10.04 2.72
C ASN A 46 7.38 8.75 2.16
N ASP A 47 7.53 7.74 3.00
CA ASP A 47 8.22 6.51 2.64
C ASP A 47 7.27 5.33 2.45
N LEU A 48 7.71 4.38 1.63
CA LEU A 48 7.08 3.08 1.47
C LEU A 48 8.07 1.98 1.84
N LEU A 49 7.79 1.33 2.97
CA LEU A 49 8.71 0.43 3.65
C LEU A 49 8.12 -0.98 3.73
N ALA A 50 8.90 -1.99 3.33
CA ALA A 50 8.51 -3.39 3.43
C ALA A 50 9.64 -4.24 4.03
N GLY A 51 9.37 -4.95 5.13
CA GLY A 51 10.29 -5.93 5.72
C GLY A 51 10.45 -7.16 4.82
N ASN A 52 9.32 -7.75 4.43
CA ASN A 52 9.18 -9.00 3.65
C ASN A 52 9.38 -10.25 4.51
N GLU A 53 10.48 -11.01 4.37
CA GLU A 53 10.69 -12.22 5.17
C GLU A 53 11.58 -11.95 6.38
N GLY A 54 11.15 -12.26 7.59
CA GLY A 54 11.99 -12.13 8.78
C GLY A 54 11.28 -11.39 9.90
N ALA A 55 11.91 -11.35 11.08
CA ALA A 55 11.44 -10.52 12.18
C ALA A 55 12.15 -9.17 12.10
N ASP A 56 11.47 -8.19 11.51
CA ASP A 56 12.02 -6.91 11.11
C ASP A 56 11.77 -5.82 12.16
N THR A 57 12.59 -4.79 12.14
CA THR A 57 12.34 -3.55 12.86
C THR A 57 12.30 -2.39 11.87
N ILE A 58 11.14 -1.77 11.75
CA ILE A 58 10.86 -0.76 10.74
C ILE A 58 10.41 0.53 11.44
N ALA A 59 11.07 1.64 11.11
CA ALA A 59 10.69 2.98 11.53
C ALA A 59 10.43 3.85 10.29
N GLY A 60 9.22 4.42 10.21
CA GLY A 60 8.81 5.36 9.16
C GLY A 60 9.66 6.62 9.22
N GLY A 61 9.41 7.44 10.24
CA GLY A 61 10.23 8.62 10.53
C GLY A 61 9.37 9.87 10.56
N GLN A 62 9.65 10.83 9.69
CA GLN A 62 8.81 12.01 9.52
C GLN A 62 8.13 11.95 8.17
N GLY A 63 6.82 11.93 8.09
CA GLY A 63 6.14 11.85 6.81
C GLY A 63 4.84 11.10 6.93
N SER A 64 4.13 10.93 5.83
CA SER A 64 3.01 10.01 5.76
C SER A 64 3.48 8.71 5.14
N ASP A 65 3.87 7.79 6.01
CA ASP A 65 4.55 6.56 5.61
C ASP A 65 3.56 5.42 5.41
N THR A 66 3.92 4.46 4.56
CA THR A 66 3.22 3.18 4.44
C THR A 66 4.20 2.07 4.77
N ILE A 67 3.88 1.29 5.80
CA ILE A 67 4.77 0.30 6.37
C ILE A 67 4.11 -1.08 6.38
N TYR A 68 4.78 -2.05 5.76
CA TYR A 68 4.41 -3.46 5.75
C TYR A 68 5.51 -4.30 6.40
N GLY A 69 5.20 -5.02 7.48
CA GLY A 69 6.13 -5.94 8.13
C GLY A 69 6.44 -7.14 7.23
N GLY A 70 5.42 -7.96 6.97
CA GLY A 70 5.50 -9.08 6.04
C GLY A 70 5.31 -10.42 6.73
N LEU A 71 6.33 -11.26 6.75
CA LEU A 71 6.33 -12.59 7.35
C LEU A 71 7.29 -12.61 8.53
N GLY A 72 6.82 -12.78 9.74
CA GLY A 72 7.66 -12.83 10.94
C GLY A 72 7.03 -12.04 12.06
N ASP A 73 7.68 -11.97 13.22
CA ASP A 73 7.16 -11.17 14.34
C ASP A 73 7.84 -9.78 14.27
N ASP A 74 7.15 -8.80 13.71
CA ASP A 74 7.73 -7.50 13.34
C ASP A 74 7.54 -6.42 14.41
N LEU A 75 8.47 -5.45 14.43
CA LEU A 75 8.39 -4.23 15.23
C LEU A 75 8.25 -3.03 14.30
N ILE A 76 7.08 -2.40 14.28
CA ILE A 76 6.77 -1.29 13.37
C ILE A 76 6.43 -0.03 14.18
N ASN A 77 7.08 1.07 13.81
CA ASN A 77 6.82 2.41 14.34
C ASN A 77 6.62 3.41 13.19
N GLY A 78 5.47 4.08 13.11
CA GLY A 78 5.22 5.16 12.15
C GLY A 78 6.00 6.45 12.48
N ASP A 79 6.31 6.65 13.77
CA ASP A 79 6.93 7.86 14.32
C ASP A 79 6.07 9.13 14.18
N ARG A 80 6.22 9.94 13.14
CA ARG A 80 5.50 11.22 13.00
C ARG A 80 4.87 11.33 11.62
N GLY A 81 3.58 11.65 11.63
CA GLY A 81 2.79 12.02 10.47
C GLY A 81 1.58 11.12 10.37
N GLN A 82 1.00 10.94 9.19
CA GLN A 82 -0.19 10.11 9.04
C GLN A 82 0.20 8.81 8.38
N ASP A 83 0.33 7.76 9.17
CA ASP A 83 0.97 6.53 8.74
C ASP A 83 -0.03 5.40 8.51
N LEU A 84 0.27 4.51 7.56
CA LEU A 84 -0.45 3.25 7.35
C LEU A 84 0.44 2.09 7.77
N LEU A 85 0.04 1.37 8.82
CA LEU A 85 0.78 0.26 9.41
C LEU A 85 0.05 -1.06 9.16
N ILE A 86 0.76 -2.01 8.59
CA ILE A 86 0.30 -3.37 8.31
C ILE A 86 1.37 -4.34 8.85
N GLY A 87 1.00 -5.18 9.82
CA GLY A 87 1.91 -6.16 10.42
C GLY A 87 2.30 -7.28 9.43
N GLY A 88 1.31 -7.91 8.82
CA GLY A 88 1.52 -9.11 8.01
C GLY A 88 1.30 -10.40 8.80
N GLU A 89 1.84 -11.51 8.32
CA GLU A 89 1.81 -12.79 9.02
C GLU A 89 2.80 -12.78 10.17
N GLY A 90 2.31 -12.87 11.39
CA GLY A 90 3.22 -12.71 12.50
C GLY A 90 2.53 -12.56 13.82
N LYS A 91 3.29 -12.06 14.77
CA LYS A 91 2.75 -11.40 15.94
C LYS A 91 3.47 -10.08 16.02
N ASP A 92 2.81 -9.05 15.55
CA ASP A 92 3.48 -7.79 15.28
C ASP A 92 3.23 -6.78 16.40
N LEU A 93 4.20 -5.90 16.62
CA LEU A 93 4.08 -4.76 17.52
C LEU A 93 3.98 -3.49 16.68
N LEU A 94 2.81 -2.86 16.69
CA LEU A 94 2.50 -1.69 15.88
C LEU A 94 2.36 -0.45 16.78
N THR A 95 3.09 0.60 16.45
CA THR A 95 3.04 1.91 17.13
C THR A 95 2.86 2.99 16.07
N GLY A 96 1.74 3.71 16.09
CA GLY A 96 1.48 4.75 15.09
C GLY A 96 2.39 5.95 15.29
N GLY A 97 2.51 6.39 16.55
CA GLY A 97 3.27 7.55 16.94
C GLY A 97 2.39 8.80 17.00
N ALA A 98 2.79 9.87 16.33
CA ALA A 98 2.09 11.14 16.36
C ALA A 98 1.44 11.45 15.02
N GLY A 99 0.11 11.52 15.00
CA GLY A 99 -0.67 11.98 13.86
C GLY A 99 -1.99 11.26 13.79
N ASP A 100 -2.58 11.13 12.60
CA ASP A 100 -3.84 10.41 12.43
C ASP A 100 -3.54 9.11 11.68
N ASP A 101 -3.37 8.01 12.42
CA ASP A 101 -2.78 6.78 11.87
C ASP A 101 -3.82 5.72 11.49
N LEU A 102 -3.44 4.84 10.56
CA LEU A 102 -4.23 3.73 10.08
C LEU A 102 -3.54 2.40 10.43
N PHE A 103 -4.21 1.57 11.22
CA PHE A 103 -3.76 0.21 11.54
C PHE A 103 -4.58 -0.81 10.78
N ALA A 104 -4.01 -1.40 9.74
CA ALA A 104 -4.69 -2.40 8.93
C ALA A 104 -4.53 -3.81 9.52
N LEU A 105 -5.67 -4.45 9.76
CA LEU A 105 -5.72 -5.77 10.39
C LEU A 105 -5.98 -6.87 9.37
N GLU A 106 -5.24 -7.95 9.51
CA GLU A 106 -5.25 -9.11 8.63
C GLU A 106 -5.82 -10.35 9.29
N LYS A 107 -6.41 -11.23 8.48
CA LYS A 107 -6.77 -12.59 8.92
C LYS A 107 -5.59 -13.53 8.73
N THR A 108 -4.56 -13.37 9.56
CA THR A 108 -3.33 -14.15 9.43
C THR A 108 -3.51 -15.56 9.98
N ALA A 109 -2.78 -16.53 9.44
CA ALA A 109 -2.75 -17.87 10.01
C ALA A 109 -2.18 -17.85 11.44
N ALA A 110 -1.23 -16.96 11.70
CA ALA A 110 -0.59 -16.78 13.00
C ALA A 110 -1.58 -16.34 14.11
N ALA A 111 -2.57 -15.49 13.80
CA ALA A 111 -3.59 -14.93 14.70
C ALA A 111 -4.61 -15.96 15.27
N SER A 112 -4.24 -17.23 15.37
CA SER A 112 -5.10 -18.32 15.85
C SER A 112 -5.33 -18.35 17.37
N SER A 113 -4.57 -17.57 18.15
CA SER A 113 -4.69 -17.49 19.61
C SER A 113 -4.40 -16.09 20.13
N PHE A 114 -4.84 -15.79 21.36
CA PHE A 114 -4.66 -14.49 22.01
C PHE A 114 -3.18 -14.06 22.06
N ASP A 115 -2.26 -14.97 22.38
CA ASP A 115 -0.83 -14.66 22.52
C ASP A 115 -0.13 -14.39 21.18
N ARG A 116 -0.79 -14.71 20.06
CA ARG A 116 -0.30 -14.53 18.69
C ARG A 116 -1.01 -13.41 17.93
N ALA A 117 -1.92 -12.68 18.59
CA ALA A 117 -2.52 -11.49 18.02
C ALA A 117 -1.51 -10.34 18.00
N ASP A 118 -1.64 -9.47 17.00
CA ASP A 118 -0.86 -8.23 16.93
C ASP A 118 -1.18 -7.33 18.12
N LEU A 119 -0.23 -6.47 18.48
CA LEU A 119 -0.38 -5.51 19.55
C LEU A 119 -0.21 -4.10 19.01
N ILE A 120 -1.29 -3.32 19.04
CA ILE A 120 -1.27 -1.88 18.80
C ILE A 120 -1.05 -1.18 20.15
N THR A 121 0.03 -0.41 20.24
CA THR A 121 0.55 0.08 21.53
C THR A 121 -0.02 1.43 21.96
N ASP A 122 -0.44 2.27 21.02
CA ASP A 122 -0.72 3.70 21.25
C ASP A 122 -1.99 4.22 20.57
N PHE A 123 -2.89 3.31 20.14
CA PHE A 123 -4.13 3.68 19.46
C PHE A 123 -4.92 4.78 20.18
N GLY A 124 -5.29 5.82 19.43
CA GLY A 124 -5.94 7.03 19.92
C GLY A 124 -4.98 8.20 20.15
N SER A 125 -3.72 8.10 19.71
CA SER A 125 -2.73 9.19 19.70
C SER A 125 -3.00 10.15 18.53
N GLY A 126 -4.20 10.75 18.51
CA GLY A 126 -4.72 11.44 17.34
C GLY A 126 -6.11 10.93 16.98
N ASN A 127 -6.48 10.95 15.69
CA ASN A 127 -7.75 10.44 15.18
C ASN A 127 -7.65 9.06 14.52
N ASP A 128 -6.80 8.19 15.07
CA ASP A 128 -6.47 6.88 14.51
C ASP A 128 -7.69 6.03 14.14
N LYS A 129 -7.50 5.19 13.13
CA LYS A 129 -8.48 4.23 12.64
C LYS A 129 -7.91 2.84 12.52
N ILE A 130 -8.77 1.86 12.76
CA ILE A 130 -8.51 0.46 12.46
C ILE A 130 -9.12 0.15 11.11
N VAL A 131 -8.30 -0.33 10.20
CA VAL A 131 -8.69 -0.70 8.86
C VAL A 131 -8.96 -2.20 8.84
N LEU A 132 -10.22 -2.57 8.63
CA LEU A 132 -10.69 -3.95 8.50
C LEU A 132 -10.63 -4.37 7.05
N THR A 133 -9.89 -5.44 6.78
CA THR A 133 -9.60 -5.91 5.42
C THR A 133 -10.43 -7.15 5.08
N ASP A 134 -10.31 -7.67 3.86
CA ASP A 134 -11.03 -8.86 3.38
C ASP A 134 -12.56 -8.75 3.49
N GLY A 135 -13.11 -7.57 3.24
CA GLY A 135 -14.55 -7.30 3.34
C GLY A 135 -15.11 -7.32 4.75
N MET A 136 -14.25 -7.35 5.76
CA MET A 136 -14.68 -7.41 7.16
C MET A 136 -15.34 -6.09 7.58
N LYS A 137 -16.48 -6.22 8.25
CA LYS A 137 -17.25 -5.12 8.81
C LYS A 137 -17.07 -5.04 10.30
N PHE A 138 -17.30 -3.86 10.88
CA PHE A 138 -17.36 -3.69 12.33
C PHE A 138 -18.32 -4.68 13.01
N SER A 139 -19.43 -5.01 12.36
CA SER A 139 -20.40 -6.02 12.85
C SER A 139 -19.81 -7.43 12.97
N ASP A 140 -18.74 -7.72 12.23
CA ASP A 140 -18.09 -9.04 12.16
C ASP A 140 -17.05 -9.22 13.28
N LEU A 141 -16.82 -8.18 14.09
CA LEU A 141 -15.92 -8.21 15.23
C LEU A 141 -16.62 -8.64 16.52
N ASP A 142 -15.97 -9.53 17.26
CA ASP A 142 -16.17 -9.74 18.69
C ASP A 142 -15.14 -8.89 19.43
N ILE A 143 -15.63 -7.89 20.17
CA ILE A 143 -14.80 -6.91 20.88
C ILE A 143 -14.99 -7.12 22.37
N SER A 144 -13.91 -7.42 23.07
CA SER A 144 -13.92 -7.67 24.51
C SER A 144 -12.73 -7.00 25.19
N VAL A 145 -12.80 -6.81 26.51
CA VAL A 145 -11.70 -6.21 27.27
C VAL A 145 -11.19 -7.22 28.29
N LEU A 146 -9.87 -7.43 28.34
CA LEU A 146 -9.21 -8.29 29.30
C LEU A 146 -7.85 -7.70 29.66
N ASN A 147 -7.47 -7.72 30.95
CA ASN A 147 -6.14 -7.30 31.41
C ASN A 147 -5.68 -5.94 30.86
N ASN A 148 -6.56 -4.94 30.86
CA ASN A 148 -6.26 -3.58 30.39
C ASN A 148 -6.04 -3.47 28.86
N GLN A 149 -6.40 -4.49 28.09
CA GLN A 149 -6.34 -4.51 26.63
C GLN A 149 -7.73 -4.72 26.03
N THR A 150 -8.04 -4.01 24.95
CA THR A 150 -9.18 -4.37 24.09
C THR A 150 -8.74 -5.41 23.08
N ILE A 151 -9.52 -6.47 22.97
CA ILE A 151 -9.31 -7.59 22.06
C ILE A 151 -10.25 -7.42 20.88
N LEU A 152 -9.69 -7.47 19.67
CA LEU A 152 -10.43 -7.52 18.42
C LEU A 152 -10.32 -8.91 17.83
N LYS A 153 -11.45 -9.61 17.78
CA LYS A 153 -11.52 -10.97 17.25
C LYS A 153 -12.49 -11.05 16.10
N SER A 154 -12.11 -11.71 15.02
CA SER A 154 -13.02 -12.02 13.92
C SER A 154 -14.03 -13.09 14.35
N LYS A 155 -15.34 -12.81 14.24
CA LYS A 155 -16.40 -13.80 14.50
C LYS A 155 -16.39 -14.94 13.49
N THR A 156 -16.13 -14.62 12.24
CA THR A 156 -16.26 -15.55 11.11
C THR A 156 -15.04 -16.47 11.00
N ALA A 157 -13.84 -15.91 11.18
CA ALA A 157 -12.60 -16.67 11.10
C ALA A 157 -12.14 -17.24 12.45
N ASN A 158 -12.73 -16.75 13.56
CA ASN A 158 -12.35 -17.11 14.93
C ASN A 158 -10.86 -16.81 15.25
N GLN A 159 -10.28 -15.80 14.58
CA GLN A 159 -8.91 -15.32 14.74
C GLN A 159 -8.86 -14.05 15.58
N TYR A 160 -7.81 -13.89 16.40
CA TYR A 160 -7.53 -12.70 17.21
C TYR A 160 -6.71 -11.72 16.37
N LEU A 161 -7.38 -10.71 15.82
CA LEU A 161 -6.79 -9.80 14.84
C LEU A 161 -5.80 -8.84 15.50
N ALA A 162 -6.18 -8.22 16.62
CA ALA A 162 -5.31 -7.30 17.34
C ALA A 162 -5.73 -7.13 18.80
N LEU A 163 -4.76 -6.72 19.60
CA LEU A 163 -4.90 -6.25 20.96
C LEU A 163 -4.55 -4.76 20.99
N LEU A 164 -5.37 -3.94 21.64
CA LEU A 164 -5.11 -2.52 21.84
C LEU A 164 -4.80 -2.27 23.31
N SER A 165 -3.64 -1.68 23.59
CA SER A 165 -3.26 -1.28 24.94
C SER A 165 -3.97 0.01 25.35
N GLY A 166 -4.54 0.08 26.56
CA GLY A 166 -5.03 1.35 27.11
C GLY A 166 -6.36 1.87 26.55
N VAL A 167 -6.95 1.21 25.55
CA VAL A 167 -8.19 1.60 24.88
C VAL A 167 -9.34 0.71 25.35
N TYR A 168 -10.51 1.29 25.66
CA TYR A 168 -11.68 0.55 26.16
C TYR A 168 -13.00 0.87 25.48
N ASN A 169 -13.07 1.96 24.72
CA ASN A 169 -14.32 2.48 24.16
C ASN A 169 -14.19 2.61 22.65
N LEU A 170 -14.28 1.47 21.96
CA LEU A 170 -14.33 1.44 20.51
C LEU A 170 -15.79 1.47 20.02
N SER A 171 -16.01 2.21 18.93
CA SER A 171 -17.28 2.28 18.22
C SER A 171 -17.04 2.15 16.73
N ALA A 172 -18.10 1.99 15.93
CA ALA A 172 -17.99 1.85 14.48
C ALA A 172 -17.21 3.00 13.81
N SER A 173 -17.20 4.20 14.38
CA SER A 173 -16.44 5.34 13.82
C SER A 173 -14.93 5.21 13.97
N ASN A 174 -14.44 4.29 14.79
CA ASN A 174 -13.01 3.97 14.90
C ASN A 174 -12.52 3.03 13.78
N PHE A 175 -13.42 2.54 12.92
CA PHE A 175 -13.11 1.54 11.92
C PHE A 175 -13.40 2.03 10.51
N ILE A 176 -12.59 1.54 9.57
CA ILE A 176 -12.81 1.65 8.14
C ILE A 176 -12.90 0.21 7.61
N SER A 177 -13.91 -0.11 6.80
CA SER A 177 -14.07 -1.44 6.21
C SER A 177 -13.72 -1.43 4.73
N LEU A 178 -12.82 -2.32 4.35
CA LEU A 178 -12.33 -2.49 3.00
C LEU A 178 -12.76 -3.84 2.45
N PHE A 179 -13.16 -3.86 1.18
CA PHE A 179 -13.72 -5.06 0.54
C PHE A 179 -12.69 -6.04 -0.04
N GLY A 180 -11.41 -5.66 -0.06
CA GLY A 180 -10.29 -6.49 -0.53
C GLY A 180 -9.31 -6.84 0.59
N GLY A 181 -8.47 -7.85 0.35
CA GLY A 181 -7.42 -8.27 1.28
C GLY A 181 -6.21 -7.35 1.31
N THR A 182 -5.23 -7.76 2.10
CA THR A 182 -3.97 -7.06 2.42
C THR A 182 -2.80 -7.37 1.51
N ASP A 183 -3.10 -7.82 0.30
CA ASP A 183 -2.20 -7.55 -0.81
C ASP A 183 -2.17 -6.01 -1.12
N MET A 184 -2.08 -5.17 -0.08
CA MET A 184 -2.06 -3.72 -0.11
C MET A 184 -0.68 -3.29 -0.57
N GLY A 185 -0.61 -2.72 -1.78
CA GLY A 185 0.61 -2.11 -2.26
C GLY A 185 1.74 -3.11 -2.52
N GLN A 186 1.49 -4.19 -3.28
CA GLN A 186 2.59 -4.85 -3.98
C GLN A 186 3.32 -3.78 -4.79
N LEU A 187 4.46 -3.33 -4.26
CA LEU A 187 5.47 -2.63 -5.00
C LEU A 187 6.04 -3.63 -5.98
N LEU A 188 5.58 -3.53 -7.21
CA LEU A 188 6.13 -4.35 -8.26
C LEU A 188 7.46 -3.71 -8.67
N PRO A 189 8.45 -4.50 -9.08
CA PRO A 189 9.64 -3.92 -9.68
C PRO A 189 9.23 -3.11 -10.92
N VAL A 190 9.88 -1.96 -11.12
CA VAL A 190 9.83 -1.26 -12.40
C VAL A 190 10.41 -2.19 -13.45
N ALA A 191 9.54 -2.77 -14.28
CA ALA A 191 9.93 -3.75 -15.29
C ALA A 191 9.88 -3.16 -16.70
N ILE A 192 9.32 -1.96 -16.85
CA ILE A 192 9.25 -1.24 -18.12
C ILE A 192 9.77 0.18 -17.91
N ASN A 193 10.70 0.60 -18.76
CA ASN A 193 11.06 2.01 -18.92
C ASN A 193 10.56 2.46 -20.29
N THR A 194 9.63 3.42 -20.30
CA THR A 194 9.08 4.01 -21.52
C THR A 194 9.36 5.51 -21.57
N ILE A 195 8.98 6.15 -22.67
CA ILE A 195 9.03 7.59 -22.85
C ILE A 195 7.62 8.05 -23.19
N ILE A 196 7.10 8.99 -22.40
CA ILE A 196 5.81 9.63 -22.65
C ILE A 196 6.09 11.12 -22.83
N GLY A 197 5.72 11.67 -23.99
CA GLY A 197 6.22 12.97 -24.42
C GLY A 197 7.75 12.93 -24.56
N ASP A 198 8.44 13.77 -23.81
CA ASP A 198 9.91 13.82 -23.75
C ASP A 198 10.49 13.32 -22.41
N ARG A 199 9.67 12.69 -21.55
CA ARG A 199 10.08 12.25 -20.21
C ARG A 199 10.17 10.73 -20.10
N PRO A 200 11.24 10.19 -19.48
CA PRO A 200 11.29 8.79 -19.13
C PRO A 200 10.30 8.50 -17.99
N ILE A 201 9.55 7.41 -18.12
CA ILE A 201 8.61 6.94 -17.09
C ILE A 201 8.91 5.47 -16.78
N GLY A 202 9.13 5.17 -15.50
CA GLY A 202 9.28 3.83 -14.97
C GLY A 202 7.93 3.23 -14.57
N LEU A 203 7.55 2.12 -15.20
CA LEU A 203 6.28 1.46 -14.95
C LEU A 203 6.47 0.13 -14.21
N GLU A 204 5.76 0.04 -13.09
CA GLU A 204 5.45 -1.21 -12.40
C GLU A 204 4.49 -2.04 -13.25
N VAL A 205 4.56 -3.38 -13.22
CA VAL A 205 3.77 -4.23 -14.15
C VAL A 205 2.90 -5.24 -13.44
N ALA A 206 1.60 -4.96 -13.37
CA ALA A 206 0.58 -5.80 -12.76
C ALA A 206 0.19 -7.00 -13.65
N ARG A 207 1.00 -8.06 -13.64
CA ARG A 207 0.81 -9.22 -14.54
C ARG A 207 -0.26 -10.21 -14.07
N THR A 208 -0.42 -10.39 -12.77
CA THR A 208 -1.35 -11.39 -12.21
C THR A 208 -2.74 -10.78 -12.03
N PRO A 209 -3.81 -11.59 -12.09
CA PRO A 209 -5.16 -11.11 -11.76
C PRO A 209 -5.23 -10.42 -10.40
N GLN A 210 -4.46 -10.90 -9.43
CA GLN A 210 -4.31 -10.33 -8.11
C GLN A 210 -3.68 -8.93 -8.18
N ALA A 211 -2.50 -8.79 -8.79
CA ALA A 211 -1.82 -7.51 -8.95
C ALA A 211 -2.69 -6.47 -9.70
N GLN A 212 -3.46 -6.89 -10.71
CA GLN A 212 -4.38 -6.00 -11.43
C GLN A 212 -5.57 -5.58 -10.58
N ALA A 213 -6.07 -6.46 -9.72
CA ALA A 213 -7.17 -6.14 -8.80
C ALA A 213 -6.73 -5.17 -7.70
N ILE A 214 -5.46 -5.21 -7.30
CA ILE A 214 -4.85 -4.31 -6.31
C ILE A 214 -4.51 -2.95 -6.94
N GLY A 215 -3.85 -2.95 -8.10
CA GLY A 215 -3.40 -1.72 -8.75
C GLY A 215 -2.58 -0.83 -7.82
N LEU A 216 -2.98 0.44 -7.74
CA LEU A 216 -2.35 1.46 -6.90
C LEU A 216 -3.08 1.71 -5.57
N MET A 217 -3.87 0.74 -5.09
CA MET A 217 -4.55 0.85 -3.79
C MET A 217 -3.55 1.18 -2.67
N TYR A 218 -3.99 2.03 -1.75
CA TYR A 218 -3.30 2.46 -0.52
C TYR A 218 -2.06 3.32 -0.71
N ARG A 219 -1.62 3.57 -1.95
CA ARG A 219 -0.55 4.52 -2.18
C ARG A 219 -1.00 5.93 -1.81
N THR A 220 -0.21 6.56 -0.95
CA THR A 220 -0.39 7.96 -0.53
C THR A 220 0.18 8.93 -1.57
N GLU A 221 1.06 8.47 -2.46
CA GLU A 221 1.64 9.23 -3.56
C GLU A 221 2.13 8.37 -4.74
N ILE A 222 2.35 9.02 -5.88
CA ILE A 222 2.97 8.44 -7.08
C ILE A 222 3.96 9.48 -7.64
N PRO A 223 5.25 9.15 -7.78
CA PRO A 223 6.23 10.05 -8.37
C PRO A 223 5.89 10.43 -9.82
N ASP A 224 6.28 11.65 -10.23
CA ASP A 224 6.03 12.19 -11.57
C ASP A 224 6.65 11.36 -12.70
N ASP A 225 7.70 10.61 -12.41
CA ASP A 225 8.41 9.73 -13.34
C ASP A 225 7.99 8.26 -13.20
N ARG A 226 6.88 7.97 -12.52
CA ARG A 226 6.43 6.61 -12.21
C ARG A 226 4.95 6.39 -12.51
N GLY A 227 4.60 5.11 -12.65
CA GLY A 227 3.23 4.66 -12.80
C GLY A 227 3.11 3.14 -12.77
N MET A 228 1.91 2.64 -13.05
CA MET A 228 1.65 1.21 -13.17
C MET A 228 1.06 0.87 -14.53
N PHE A 229 1.58 -0.18 -15.16
CA PHE A 229 1.07 -0.77 -16.38
C PHE A 229 0.30 -2.06 -16.08
N PHE A 230 -0.89 -2.14 -16.67
CA PHE A 230 -1.82 -3.27 -16.59
C PHE A 230 -1.89 -3.96 -17.95
N PRO A 231 -1.12 -5.03 -18.20
CA PRO A 231 -1.26 -5.84 -19.41
C PRO A 231 -2.62 -6.55 -19.45
N ILE A 232 -3.36 -6.42 -20.56
CA ILE A 232 -4.69 -6.97 -20.74
C ILE A 232 -4.69 -7.94 -21.92
N GLU A 233 -4.47 -9.22 -21.64
CA GLU A 233 -4.44 -10.28 -22.65
C GLU A 233 -5.54 -11.33 -22.41
N PRO A 234 -6.40 -11.64 -23.40
CA PRO A 234 -6.55 -10.94 -24.68
C PRO A 234 -7.21 -9.56 -24.52
N ALA A 235 -7.06 -8.73 -25.54
CA ALA A 235 -7.66 -7.40 -25.57
C ALA A 235 -9.19 -7.45 -25.39
N ARG A 236 -9.73 -6.63 -24.50
CA ARG A 236 -11.15 -6.65 -24.10
C ARG A 236 -11.62 -5.30 -23.58
N ASN A 237 -12.93 -5.13 -23.42
CA ASN A 237 -13.47 -4.02 -22.65
C ASN A 237 -13.08 -4.19 -21.18
N VAL A 238 -12.66 -3.10 -20.56
CA VAL A 238 -12.20 -3.08 -19.18
C VAL A 238 -12.93 -2.02 -18.39
N SER A 239 -12.96 -2.21 -17.07
CA SER A 239 -13.54 -1.26 -16.14
C SER A 239 -12.62 -1.21 -14.93
N PHE A 240 -12.04 -0.05 -14.71
CA PHE A 240 -11.21 0.31 -13.57
C PHE A 240 -12.06 1.03 -12.55
N TRP A 241 -11.61 1.08 -11.31
CA TRP A 241 -12.29 1.72 -10.21
C TRP A 241 -11.26 2.28 -9.23
N MET A 242 -11.65 3.28 -8.47
CA MET A 242 -10.75 3.97 -7.53
C MET A 242 -10.90 3.48 -6.09
N ARG A 243 -11.54 2.33 -5.88
CA ARG A 243 -11.78 1.84 -4.53
C ARG A 243 -10.42 1.64 -3.85
N ASN A 244 -10.26 2.28 -2.68
CA ASN A 244 -9.05 2.23 -1.86
C ASN A 244 -7.81 2.87 -2.51
N VAL A 245 -7.97 3.65 -3.58
CA VAL A 245 -6.91 4.49 -4.13
C VAL A 245 -7.00 5.86 -3.47
N PHE A 246 -5.92 6.31 -2.82
CA PHE A 246 -5.89 7.54 -2.01
C PHE A 246 -5.37 8.75 -2.77
N VAL A 247 -4.78 8.52 -3.94
CA VAL A 247 -4.26 9.53 -4.85
C VAL A 247 -5.17 9.74 -6.04
N GLU A 248 -5.16 10.95 -6.58
CA GLU A 248 -5.76 11.23 -7.88
C GLU A 248 -4.93 10.54 -8.99
N LEU A 249 -5.61 9.95 -9.98
CA LEU A 249 -4.96 9.21 -11.07
C LEU A 249 -5.34 9.74 -12.45
N ASP A 250 -4.41 9.70 -13.39
CA ASP A 250 -4.72 9.71 -14.82
C ASP A 250 -4.73 8.26 -15.32
N MET A 251 -5.83 7.83 -15.94
CA MET A 251 -5.96 6.50 -16.55
C MET A 251 -5.80 6.60 -18.08
N ILE A 252 -4.78 5.93 -18.62
CA ILE A 252 -4.46 5.90 -20.05
C ILE A 252 -4.73 4.49 -20.59
N PHE A 253 -5.60 4.37 -21.58
CA PHE A 253 -5.97 3.08 -22.16
C PHE A 253 -5.36 2.89 -23.54
N LEU A 254 -4.87 1.69 -23.82
CA LEU A 254 -3.97 1.41 -24.93
C LEU A 254 -4.46 0.26 -25.81
N ARG A 255 -4.20 0.37 -27.11
CA ARG A 255 -4.34 -0.73 -28.07
C ARG A 255 -3.09 -0.79 -28.93
N GLU A 256 -2.36 -1.89 -28.86
CA GLU A 256 -1.11 -2.13 -29.61
C GLU A 256 -0.12 -0.95 -29.41
N GLY A 257 -0.03 -0.47 -28.17
CA GLY A 257 0.79 0.67 -27.76
C GLY A 257 0.27 2.06 -28.18
N VAL A 258 -0.93 2.16 -28.77
CA VAL A 258 -1.55 3.44 -29.16
C VAL A 258 -2.62 3.86 -28.16
N VAL A 259 -2.56 5.10 -27.67
CA VAL A 259 -3.53 5.67 -26.72
C VAL A 259 -4.92 5.75 -27.37
N GLN A 260 -5.88 5.04 -26.78
CA GLN A 260 -7.28 5.03 -27.20
C GLN A 260 -8.13 6.02 -26.41
N ALA A 261 -7.85 6.17 -25.12
CA ALA A 261 -8.56 7.08 -24.23
C ALA A 261 -7.64 7.53 -23.10
N ILE A 262 -7.91 8.73 -22.60
CA ILE A 262 -7.30 9.28 -21.38
C ILE A 262 -8.46 9.76 -20.52
N ILE A 263 -8.54 9.28 -19.28
CA ILE A 263 -9.47 9.76 -18.27
C ILE A 263 -8.61 10.47 -17.21
N PRO A 264 -8.51 11.81 -17.26
CA PRO A 264 -7.62 12.55 -16.37
C PRO A 264 -8.29 12.83 -15.02
N ASN A 265 -7.46 13.03 -13.99
CA ASN A 265 -7.83 13.50 -12.66
C ASN A 265 -8.96 12.68 -12.03
N VAL A 266 -8.88 11.36 -12.14
CA VAL A 266 -9.81 10.43 -11.51
C VAL A 266 -9.65 10.54 -9.99
N PRO A 267 -10.69 10.95 -9.24
CA PRO A 267 -10.53 11.28 -7.82
C PRO A 267 -10.41 10.02 -6.94
N PRO A 268 -9.73 10.11 -5.78
CA PRO A 268 -9.73 9.06 -4.77
C PRO A 268 -11.14 8.59 -4.40
N CYS A 269 -11.30 7.29 -4.09
CA CYS A 269 -12.58 6.76 -3.64
C CYS A 269 -12.44 5.84 -2.42
N LEU A 270 -12.92 6.35 -1.27
CA LEU A 270 -12.85 5.68 0.04
C LEU A 270 -14.20 5.07 0.47
N THR A 271 -15.15 4.91 -0.45
CA THR A 271 -16.52 4.48 -0.12
C THR A 271 -16.89 3.15 -0.78
N GLU A 272 -17.99 2.54 -0.33
CA GLU A 272 -18.44 1.26 -0.92
C GLU A 272 -18.81 1.42 -2.41
N ASN A 273 -19.35 2.57 -2.81
CA ASN A 273 -19.83 2.82 -4.17
C ASN A 273 -18.87 3.74 -4.92
N CYS A 274 -17.89 3.15 -5.60
CA CYS A 274 -16.99 3.89 -6.48
C CYS A 274 -17.48 3.83 -7.94
N PRO A 275 -17.44 4.96 -8.68
CA PRO A 275 -17.63 4.92 -10.12
C PRO A 275 -16.58 4.03 -10.78
N SER A 276 -16.94 3.49 -11.94
CA SER A 276 -16.00 2.76 -12.77
C SER A 276 -15.66 3.53 -14.04
N TYR A 277 -14.46 3.30 -14.54
CA TYR A 277 -13.81 4.07 -15.60
C TYR A 277 -13.26 3.11 -16.64
N GLY A 278 -13.46 3.42 -17.91
CA GLY A 278 -12.98 2.57 -18.99
C GLY A 278 -13.34 3.16 -20.35
N PRO A 279 -12.63 2.75 -21.41
CA PRO A 279 -12.95 3.17 -22.76
C PRO A 279 -14.13 2.35 -23.31
N ASP A 280 -14.83 2.92 -24.30
CA ASP A 280 -15.89 2.22 -25.04
C ASP A 280 -15.33 1.23 -26.08
N VAL A 281 -14.01 1.02 -26.13
CA VAL A 281 -13.32 0.16 -27.09
C VAL A 281 -12.46 -0.90 -26.40
N PRO A 282 -12.27 -2.09 -26.99
CA PRO A 282 -11.39 -3.11 -26.43
C PRO A 282 -9.92 -2.68 -26.43
N VAL A 283 -9.25 -2.86 -25.30
CA VAL A 283 -7.85 -2.46 -25.08
C VAL A 283 -7.00 -3.63 -24.61
N ASP A 284 -5.70 -3.56 -24.86
CA ASP A 284 -4.69 -4.55 -24.45
C ASP A 284 -3.74 -4.04 -23.36
N GLY A 285 -3.88 -2.78 -22.96
CA GLY A 285 -3.14 -2.21 -21.85
C GLY A 285 -3.83 -1.02 -21.21
N ALA A 286 -3.50 -0.78 -19.95
CA ALA A 286 -3.78 0.49 -19.27
C ALA A 286 -2.54 0.96 -18.51
N ILE A 287 -2.35 2.27 -18.42
CA ILE A 287 -1.35 2.91 -17.56
C ILE A 287 -2.08 3.80 -16.57
N GLU A 288 -1.70 3.72 -15.30
CA GLU A 288 -2.10 4.68 -14.27
C GLU A 288 -0.89 5.54 -13.88
N LEU A 289 -1.07 6.86 -13.93
CA LEU A 289 -0.10 7.88 -13.50
C LEU A 289 -0.71 8.76 -12.41
N ARG A 290 0.10 9.58 -11.72
CA ARG A 290 -0.41 10.65 -10.85
C ARG A 290 -1.39 11.56 -11.61
N GLY A 291 -2.43 12.01 -10.92
CA GLY A 291 -3.42 12.96 -11.43
C GLY A 291 -2.79 14.19 -12.08
N GLY A 292 -3.23 14.48 -13.31
CA GLY A 292 -2.79 15.60 -14.13
C GLY A 292 -1.48 15.36 -14.87
N MET A 293 -0.80 14.22 -14.65
CA MET A 293 0.49 13.94 -15.26
C MET A 293 0.40 13.70 -16.76
N ALA A 294 -0.65 13.06 -17.27
CA ALA A 294 -0.85 12.86 -18.72
C ALA A 294 -0.91 14.21 -19.46
N ALA A 295 -1.57 15.22 -18.86
CA ALA A 295 -1.61 16.56 -19.42
C ALA A 295 -0.24 17.27 -19.36
N GLN A 296 0.50 17.13 -18.25
CA GLN A 296 1.86 17.68 -18.12
C GLN A 296 2.84 17.05 -19.11
N LEU A 297 2.66 15.77 -19.44
CA LEU A 297 3.43 15.04 -20.44
C LEU A 297 2.99 15.36 -21.88
N GLY A 298 1.90 16.10 -22.06
CA GLY A 298 1.37 16.47 -23.37
C GLY A 298 0.73 15.30 -24.13
N LEU A 299 0.38 14.22 -23.44
CA LEU A 299 -0.14 12.98 -24.02
C LEU A 299 -1.55 13.17 -24.59
N LYS A 300 -1.82 12.58 -25.76
CA LYS A 300 -3.09 12.67 -26.48
C LYS A 300 -3.54 11.32 -27.00
N VAL A 301 -4.84 11.20 -27.25
CA VAL A 301 -5.41 10.07 -27.99
C VAL A 301 -4.78 10.01 -29.39
N GLY A 302 -4.35 8.81 -29.77
CA GLY A 302 -3.61 8.55 -31.02
C GLY A 302 -2.09 8.54 -30.86
N ASP A 303 -1.54 9.03 -29.75
CA ASP A 303 -0.11 8.94 -29.48
C ASP A 303 0.30 7.48 -29.26
N ARG A 304 1.55 7.16 -29.62
CA ARG A 304 2.13 5.83 -29.41
C ARG A 304 3.09 5.88 -28.23
N ILE A 305 2.89 4.99 -27.26
CA ILE A 305 3.79 4.76 -26.14
C ILE A 305 4.73 3.59 -26.52
N PRO A 306 6.04 3.83 -26.66
CA PRO A 306 6.99 2.79 -27.06
C PRO A 306 7.30 1.83 -25.90
N ASN A 307 7.98 0.72 -26.21
CA ASN A 307 8.56 -0.22 -25.24
C ASN A 307 7.56 -0.83 -24.23
N LEU A 308 6.28 -0.94 -24.64
CA LEU A 308 5.30 -1.74 -23.92
C LEU A 308 5.34 -3.20 -24.42
N PRO A 309 4.98 -4.18 -23.56
CA PRO A 309 5.00 -5.62 -23.89
C PRO A 309 4.01 -5.99 -24.98
#